data_AF-A0A927TCL8-F1
#
_entry.id   AF-A0A927TCL8-F1
#
_cell.length_a   1.000
_cell.length_b   1.000
_cell.length_c   1.000
_cell.angle_alpha   90.00
_cell.angle_beta   90.00
_cell.angle_gamma   90.00
#
_symmetry.space_group_name_H-M   'P 1'
#
loop_
_entity.id
_entity.type
_entity.pdbx_description
1 polymer ?
#
loop_
_entity_poly.entity_id
_entity_poly.type
_entity_poly.pdbx_seq_one_letter_code
_entity_poly.pdbx_strand_id
1 'polypeptide(L)'
;MKTDKMLYELMDEIDDREAEMLNKYVSVSGATLKRQEKLIMDKIYEQMPKRKSAVRGRRKLVILVAVAVMMFGTAVLAKEQDWDVEMAELLGLSNVMDALDGGYVKIGKSDRQDNITVTAVQSIGDRNSQWIQFDTDIPWTVGDDGSYMFDESRFQFTRKNGGIITGGSQFYSYDNNGKVSFMLYAVGVEKINRANVTVCLGDLYEYESVGGAGKLLSEGEWNLSWTNYYAPNTITRYPMALADDIWIQKIEMSPVSVYVEGVAPRSKEMQEFVDVEEVKLEDGTIIFCRELTGGIKNNMFYESFVTYEDWNSVDVEEIVSVKINGKEISID
;
A
#
# COMPACT_ATOMS: atom_id res chain seq x y z
N MET A 1 9.98 -22.49 -8.47
CA MET A 1 9.65 -21.08 -8.73
C MET A 1 8.26 -20.79 -9.32
N LYS A 2 7.47 -21.74 -9.85
CA LYS A 2 6.05 -21.49 -10.21
C LYS A 2 5.04 -22.00 -9.16
N THR A 3 5.47 -22.93 -8.30
CA THR A 3 4.62 -23.56 -7.28
C THR A 3 4.50 -22.71 -6.01
N ASP A 4 5.52 -21.91 -5.70
CA ASP A 4 5.58 -21.12 -4.47
C ASP A 4 4.59 -19.94 -4.51
N LYS A 5 4.46 -19.25 -5.65
CA LYS A 5 3.50 -18.16 -5.84
C LYS A 5 2.03 -18.61 -5.65
N MET A 6 1.70 -19.80 -6.14
CA MET A 6 0.36 -20.38 -6.01
C MET A 6 0.07 -20.85 -4.57
N LEU A 7 1.11 -21.26 -3.83
CA LEU A 7 1.00 -21.62 -2.42
C LEU A 7 0.77 -20.37 -1.55
N TYR A 8 1.46 -19.26 -1.85
CA TYR A 8 1.25 -17.97 -1.18
C TYR A 8 -0.15 -17.41 -1.44
N GLU A 9 -0.67 -17.50 -2.67
CA GLU A 9 -2.05 -17.10 -2.99
C GLU A 9 -3.10 -17.93 -2.23
N LEU A 10 -2.84 -19.22 -1.98
CA LEU A 10 -3.71 -20.13 -1.22
C LEU A 10 -3.61 -19.94 0.29
N MET A 11 -2.43 -19.60 0.81
CA MET A 11 -2.21 -19.30 2.23
C MET A 11 -2.77 -17.92 2.62
N ASP A 12 -2.80 -16.98 1.67
CA ASP A 12 -3.39 -15.63 1.81
C ASP A 12 -4.93 -15.60 1.73
N GLU A 13 -5.58 -16.69 1.30
CA GLU A 13 -7.04 -16.78 1.24
C GLU A 13 -7.67 -17.02 2.62
N ILE A 14 -6.84 -17.22 3.63
CA ILE A 14 -7.19 -17.64 4.98
C ILE A 14 -7.09 -16.41 5.89
N ASP A 15 -8.23 -15.94 6.41
CA ASP A 15 -8.31 -14.82 7.38
C ASP A 15 -7.36 -15.08 8.58
N ASP A 16 -6.80 -14.04 9.19
CA ASP A 16 -5.99 -14.08 10.43
C ASP A 16 -6.60 -15.04 11.48
N ARG A 17 -7.94 -15.12 11.58
CA ARG A 17 -8.67 -16.04 12.47
C ARG A 17 -8.67 -17.51 12.01
N GLU A 18 -8.70 -17.74 10.71
CA GLU A 18 -8.56 -19.08 10.12
C GLU A 18 -7.11 -19.54 10.10
N ALA A 19 -6.13 -18.63 9.98
CA ALA A 19 -4.71 -18.91 10.09
C ALA A 19 -4.33 -19.32 11.52
N GLU A 20 -4.92 -18.68 12.53
CA GLU A 20 -4.78 -19.06 13.95
C GLU A 20 -5.45 -20.42 14.24
N MET A 21 -6.62 -20.69 13.65
CA MET A 21 -7.24 -22.02 13.69
C MET A 21 -6.40 -23.07 12.95
N LEU A 22 -5.84 -22.75 11.81
CA LEU A 22 -4.97 -23.63 11.04
C LEU A 22 -3.68 -23.92 11.79
N ASN A 23 -3.04 -22.95 12.45
CA ASN A 23 -1.89 -23.23 13.31
C ASN A 23 -2.27 -24.17 14.47
N LYS A 24 -3.47 -24.05 15.02
CA LYS A 24 -4.00 -24.96 16.04
C LYS A 24 -4.33 -26.36 15.48
N TYR A 25 -4.77 -26.47 14.22
CA TYR A 25 -5.17 -27.72 13.56
C TYR A 25 -4.05 -28.43 12.78
N VAL A 26 -3.01 -27.71 12.32
CA VAL A 26 -1.82 -28.23 11.62
C VAL A 26 -0.95 -29.08 12.56
N SER A 27 -1.16 -28.96 13.88
CA SER A 27 -0.66 -29.93 14.86
C SER A 27 -1.32 -31.32 14.78
N VAL A 28 -2.34 -31.54 13.91
CA VAL A 28 -3.09 -32.80 13.81
C VAL A 28 -3.30 -33.27 12.35
N SER A 29 -2.33 -34.07 11.88
CA SER A 29 -2.36 -35.13 10.86
C SER A 29 -2.94 -34.85 9.44
N GLY A 30 -2.12 -35.13 8.41
CA GLY A 30 -2.43 -35.01 6.97
C GLY A 30 -3.56 -35.90 6.42
N ALA A 31 -4.32 -36.59 7.26
CA ALA A 31 -5.53 -37.32 6.86
C ALA A 31 -6.72 -36.38 6.61
N THR A 32 -6.76 -35.22 7.28
CA THR A 32 -7.87 -34.25 7.20
C THR A 32 -7.83 -33.45 5.90
N LEU A 33 -6.63 -33.09 5.42
CA LEU A 33 -6.39 -32.38 4.16
C LEU A 33 -6.90 -33.17 2.95
N LYS A 34 -6.58 -34.47 2.88
CA LYS A 34 -7.09 -35.37 1.82
C LYS A 34 -8.61 -35.51 1.83
N ARG A 35 -9.25 -35.32 2.99
CA ARG A 35 -10.71 -35.40 3.13
C ARG A 35 -11.38 -34.10 2.66
N GLN A 36 -10.76 -32.94 2.92
CA GLN A 36 -11.25 -31.65 2.44
C GLN A 36 -11.09 -31.50 0.92
N GLU A 37 -9.94 -31.90 0.35
CA GLU A 37 -9.76 -31.94 -1.11
C GLU A 37 -10.84 -32.79 -1.79
N LYS A 38 -11.11 -33.99 -1.23
CA LYS A 38 -12.16 -34.87 -1.76
C LYS A 38 -13.55 -34.24 -1.68
N LEU A 39 -13.89 -33.57 -0.57
CA LEU A 39 -15.18 -32.90 -0.38
C LEU A 39 -15.39 -31.71 -1.34
N ILE A 40 -14.33 -30.95 -1.61
CA ILE A 40 -14.36 -29.84 -2.57
C ILE A 40 -14.56 -30.39 -3.99
N MET A 41 -13.82 -31.43 -4.36
CA MET A 41 -13.95 -32.07 -5.66
C MET A 41 -15.34 -32.68 -5.86
N ASP A 42 -15.89 -33.36 -4.85
CA ASP A 42 -17.23 -33.95 -4.92
C ASP A 42 -18.32 -32.88 -5.12
N LYS A 43 -18.21 -31.72 -4.44
CA LYS A 43 -19.14 -30.59 -4.65
C LYS A 43 -19.04 -29.98 -6.05
N ILE A 44 -17.82 -29.86 -6.60
CA ILE A 44 -17.60 -29.41 -7.97
C ILE A 44 -18.22 -30.40 -8.97
N TYR A 45 -18.11 -31.70 -8.71
CA TYR A 45 -18.72 -32.73 -9.54
C TYR A 45 -20.25 -32.78 -9.45
N GLU A 46 -20.83 -32.44 -8.29
CA GLU A 46 -22.28 -32.37 -8.10
C GLU A 46 -22.91 -31.13 -8.76
N GLN A 47 -22.20 -30.00 -8.78
CA GLN A 47 -22.69 -28.75 -9.38
C GLN A 47 -22.53 -28.71 -10.91
N MET A 48 -21.81 -29.65 -11.51
CA MET A 48 -21.77 -29.79 -12.96
C MET A 48 -23.12 -30.29 -13.50
N PRO A 49 -23.76 -29.59 -14.46
CA PRO A 49 -25.05 -29.99 -14.99
C PRO A 49 -24.96 -31.37 -15.64
N LYS A 50 -25.59 -32.38 -15.02
CA LYS A 50 -25.68 -33.75 -15.54
C LYS A 50 -26.60 -33.79 -16.76
N ARG A 51 -26.13 -33.32 -17.92
CA ARG A 51 -26.78 -33.54 -19.22
C ARG A 51 -26.11 -34.69 -19.96
N LYS A 52 -26.92 -35.70 -20.28
CA LYS A 52 -26.56 -36.85 -21.08
C LYS A 52 -26.25 -36.42 -22.53
N SER A 53 -25.21 -37.07 -23.04
CA SER A 53 -24.77 -37.27 -24.43
C SER A 53 -24.17 -36.10 -25.25
N ALA A 54 -23.09 -36.50 -25.94
CA ALA A 54 -22.41 -35.85 -27.07
C ALA A 54 -21.44 -34.68 -26.78
N VAL A 55 -20.39 -34.91 -25.97
CA VAL A 55 -19.25 -33.98 -25.90
C VAL A 55 -17.92 -34.72 -25.89
N ARG A 56 -17.38 -35.04 -27.07
CA ARG A 56 -15.96 -35.41 -27.23
C ARG A 56 -15.10 -34.27 -27.82
N GLY A 57 -15.71 -33.16 -28.25
CA GLY A 57 -14.99 -32.02 -28.85
C GLY A 57 -14.95 -30.72 -28.02
N ARG A 58 -15.95 -30.43 -27.17
CA ARG A 58 -16.07 -29.10 -26.52
C ARG A 58 -15.27 -28.94 -25.22
N ARG A 59 -14.85 -30.02 -24.54
CA ARG A 59 -14.00 -29.92 -23.34
C ARG A 59 -12.62 -29.32 -23.64
N LYS A 60 -12.05 -29.62 -24.81
CA LYS A 60 -10.78 -29.01 -25.24
C LYS A 60 -10.94 -27.52 -25.55
N LEU A 61 -12.09 -27.12 -26.09
CA LEU A 61 -12.38 -25.71 -26.44
C LEU A 61 -12.53 -24.82 -25.21
N VAL A 62 -13.23 -25.29 -24.16
CA VAL A 62 -13.41 -24.51 -22.90
C VAL A 62 -12.09 -24.34 -22.15
N ILE A 63 -11.25 -25.38 -22.11
CA ILE A 63 -9.91 -25.29 -21.51
C ILE A 63 -9.02 -24.35 -22.32
N LEU A 64 -9.08 -24.39 -23.65
CA LEU A 64 -8.32 -23.47 -24.51
C LEU A 64 -8.79 -22.01 -24.36
N VAL A 65 -10.10 -21.76 -24.23
CA VAL A 65 -10.63 -20.41 -23.98
C VAL A 65 -10.26 -19.93 -22.59
N ALA A 66 -10.30 -20.77 -21.55
CA ALA A 66 -9.86 -20.39 -20.21
C ALA A 66 -8.34 -20.09 -20.17
N VAL A 67 -7.53 -20.93 -20.83
CA VAL A 67 -6.08 -20.73 -20.94
C VAL A 67 -5.73 -19.52 -21.82
N ALA A 68 -6.51 -19.24 -22.87
CA ALA A 68 -6.36 -18.04 -23.69
C ALA A 68 -6.81 -16.79 -22.92
N VAL A 69 -7.91 -16.80 -22.17
CA VAL A 69 -8.34 -15.70 -21.29
C VAL A 69 -7.30 -15.46 -20.18
N MET A 70 -6.68 -16.52 -19.65
CA MET A 70 -5.56 -16.39 -18.71
C MET A 70 -4.29 -15.86 -19.39
N MET A 71 -3.93 -16.29 -20.60
CA MET A 71 -2.77 -15.78 -21.34
C MET A 71 -2.97 -14.35 -21.86
N PHE A 72 -4.17 -13.97 -22.29
CA PHE A 72 -4.48 -12.59 -22.70
C PHE A 72 -4.73 -11.67 -21.50
N GLY A 73 -5.25 -12.19 -20.38
CA GLY A 73 -5.36 -11.47 -19.11
C GLY A 73 -4.00 -11.23 -18.44
N THR A 74 -3.01 -12.10 -18.69
CA THR A 74 -1.63 -11.91 -18.20
C THR A 74 -0.75 -11.13 -19.17
N ALA A 75 -0.99 -11.19 -20.49
CA ALA A 75 -0.19 -10.45 -21.48
C ALA A 75 -0.40 -8.93 -21.46
N VAL A 76 -1.52 -8.43 -20.90
CA VAL A 76 -1.72 -6.98 -20.69
C VAL A 76 -0.95 -6.47 -19.46
N LEU A 77 -0.51 -7.35 -18.56
CA LEU A 77 0.26 -7.01 -17.36
C LEU A 77 1.78 -7.07 -17.55
N ALA A 78 2.27 -7.54 -18.70
CA ALA A 78 3.69 -7.57 -19.05
C ALA A 78 4.08 -6.44 -20.03
N LYS A 79 3.28 -5.37 -20.08
CA LYS A 79 3.65 -4.15 -20.79
C LYS A 79 4.53 -3.35 -19.85
N GLU A 80 5.84 -3.39 -20.13
CA GLU A 80 6.90 -2.48 -19.68
C GLU A 80 6.50 -1.63 -18.47
N GLN A 81 7.01 -2.05 -17.31
CA GLN A 81 6.99 -1.32 -16.04
C GLN A 81 7.91 -0.09 -16.16
N ASP A 82 7.68 0.74 -17.18
CA ASP A 82 8.27 2.05 -17.29
C ASP A 82 7.60 2.88 -16.20
N TRP A 83 8.30 2.90 -15.06
CA TRP A 83 8.06 3.83 -13.97
C TRP A 83 7.91 5.24 -14.54
N ASP A 84 6.99 6.01 -13.96
CA ASP A 84 7.15 7.45 -14.07
C ASP A 84 8.38 7.84 -13.25
N VAL A 85 9.48 8.10 -13.96
CA VAL A 85 10.77 8.50 -13.40
C VAL A 85 10.61 9.77 -12.58
N GLU A 86 9.65 10.63 -12.91
CA GLU A 86 9.47 11.92 -12.25
C GLU A 86 8.98 11.76 -10.81
N MET A 87 8.04 10.84 -10.55
CA MET A 87 7.62 10.54 -9.18
C MET A 87 8.78 9.96 -8.36
N ALA A 88 9.64 9.17 -9.00
CA ALA A 88 10.85 8.67 -8.35
C ALA A 88 11.81 9.80 -8.01
N GLU A 89 12.06 10.71 -8.95
CA GLU A 89 12.94 11.86 -8.74
C GLU A 89 12.38 12.77 -7.66
N LEU A 90 11.07 13.05 -7.67
CA LEU A 90 10.36 13.84 -6.67
C LEU A 90 10.53 13.25 -5.26
N LEU A 91 10.46 11.94 -5.14
CA LEU A 91 10.60 11.22 -3.88
C LEU A 91 12.06 10.86 -3.55
N GLY A 92 13.01 11.23 -4.41
CA GLY A 92 14.41 10.83 -4.24
C GLY A 92 14.57 9.30 -4.19
N LEU A 93 14.03 8.61 -5.20
CA LEU A 93 14.01 7.15 -5.32
C LEU A 93 14.79 6.61 -6.52
N SER A 94 15.32 7.49 -7.35
CA SER A 94 15.98 7.13 -8.61
C SER A 94 17.09 6.07 -8.47
N ASN A 95 17.76 5.98 -7.31
CA ASN A 95 18.87 5.06 -7.08
C ASN A 95 18.48 3.74 -6.40
N VAL A 96 17.25 3.60 -5.90
CA VAL A 96 16.76 2.42 -5.14
C VAL A 96 15.60 1.71 -5.83
N MET A 97 15.39 1.99 -7.12
CA MET A 97 14.32 1.42 -7.93
C MET A 97 14.29 -0.12 -7.86
N ASP A 98 15.45 -0.76 -7.86
CA ASP A 98 15.57 -2.21 -7.76
C ASP A 98 15.13 -2.73 -6.37
N ALA A 99 15.39 -1.96 -5.30
CA ALA A 99 14.96 -2.29 -3.94
C ALA A 99 13.45 -2.06 -3.72
N LEU A 100 12.83 -1.25 -4.58
CA LEU A 100 11.38 -1.03 -4.60
C LEU A 100 10.60 -2.08 -5.40
N ASP A 101 11.23 -3.18 -5.81
CA ASP A 101 10.52 -4.26 -6.48
C ASP A 101 9.33 -4.74 -5.62
N GLY A 102 8.13 -4.60 -6.17
CA GLY A 102 6.87 -4.89 -5.50
C GLY A 102 6.31 -3.80 -4.57
N GLY A 103 7.04 -2.73 -4.26
CA GLY A 103 6.54 -1.52 -3.59
C GLY A 103 5.82 -0.56 -4.54
N TYR A 104 5.74 -0.90 -5.82
CA TYR A 104 5.16 -0.09 -6.88
C TYR A 104 3.90 -0.72 -7.47
N VAL A 105 2.87 0.10 -7.74
CA VAL A 105 1.65 -0.31 -8.42
C VAL A 105 1.28 0.68 -9.51
N LYS A 106 1.19 0.22 -10.76
CA LYS A 106 0.58 0.98 -11.85
C LYS A 106 -0.94 0.95 -11.72
N ILE A 107 -1.57 2.11 -11.61
CA ILE A 107 -3.02 2.23 -11.38
C ILE A 107 -3.75 2.43 -12.71
N GLY A 108 -3.37 3.46 -13.47
CA GLY A 108 -3.93 3.79 -14.78
C GLY A 108 -5.46 3.97 -14.80
N LYS A 109 -6.03 4.50 -13.71
CA LYS A 109 -7.48 4.78 -13.62
C LYS A 109 -7.71 6.26 -13.86
N SER A 110 -8.68 6.57 -14.69
CA SER A 110 -9.03 7.95 -15.03
C SER A 110 -10.51 8.19 -14.89
N ASP A 111 -10.87 9.42 -14.53
CA ASP A 111 -12.22 9.96 -14.68
C ASP A 111 -12.15 11.32 -15.37
N ARG A 112 -13.22 11.71 -16.06
CA ARG A 112 -13.28 12.97 -16.82
C ARG A 112 -14.58 13.69 -16.51
N GLN A 113 -14.44 14.93 -16.04
CA GLN A 113 -15.54 15.88 -15.89
C GLN A 113 -15.22 17.10 -16.75
N ASP A 114 -16.22 17.60 -17.46
CA ASP A 114 -16.07 18.66 -18.46
C ASP A 114 -14.91 18.43 -19.44
N ASN A 115 -13.92 19.31 -19.41
CA ASN A 115 -12.72 19.27 -20.24
C ASN A 115 -11.47 18.78 -19.50
N ILE A 116 -11.58 18.36 -18.23
CA ILE A 116 -10.46 17.93 -17.41
C ILE A 116 -10.55 16.43 -17.07
N THR A 117 -9.49 15.71 -17.42
CA THR A 117 -9.28 14.31 -17.06
C THR A 117 -8.32 14.24 -15.89
N VAL A 118 -8.72 13.55 -14.82
CA VAL A 118 -7.82 13.18 -13.71
C VAL A 118 -7.49 11.71 -13.84
N THR A 119 -6.20 11.37 -13.82
CA THR A 119 -5.71 9.99 -13.93
C THR A 119 -4.87 9.63 -12.72
N ALA A 120 -5.31 8.70 -11.88
CA ALA A 120 -4.44 8.00 -10.93
C ALA A 120 -3.46 7.14 -11.75
N VAL A 121 -2.21 7.59 -11.85
CA VAL A 121 -1.20 7.00 -12.74
C VAL A 121 -0.60 5.77 -12.08
N GLN A 122 -0.04 5.97 -10.89
CA GLN A 122 0.73 4.98 -10.18
C GLN A 122 0.78 5.29 -8.68
N SER A 123 1.22 4.30 -7.90
CA SER A 123 1.51 4.47 -6.50
C SER A 123 2.77 3.74 -6.08
N ILE A 124 3.41 4.29 -5.06
CA ILE A 124 4.55 3.70 -4.36
C ILE A 124 4.09 3.52 -2.92
N GLY A 125 4.40 2.41 -2.28
CA GLY A 125 3.98 2.19 -0.91
C GLY A 125 4.33 0.81 -0.41
N ASP A 126 3.80 0.52 0.77
CA ASP A 126 3.95 -0.73 1.46
C ASP A 126 2.62 -1.09 2.16
N ARG A 127 2.70 -1.94 3.18
CA ARG A 127 1.55 -2.37 3.97
C ARG A 127 0.86 -1.25 4.76
N ASN A 128 1.57 -0.17 5.07
CA ASN A 128 1.23 0.81 6.09
C ASN A 128 1.21 2.26 5.56
N SER A 129 1.84 2.52 4.41
CA SER A 129 2.00 3.83 3.81
C SER A 129 1.94 3.76 2.28
N GLN A 130 1.51 4.85 1.65
CA GLN A 130 1.56 4.97 0.20
C GLN A 130 1.53 6.42 -0.28
N TRP A 131 2.08 6.60 -1.48
CA TRP A 131 2.06 7.81 -2.27
C TRP A 131 1.39 7.47 -3.59
N ILE A 132 0.42 8.27 -4.03
CA ILE A 132 -0.29 8.08 -5.29
C ILE A 132 -0.16 9.35 -6.11
N GLN A 133 0.35 9.19 -7.33
CA GLN A 133 0.39 10.24 -8.33
C GLN A 133 -0.93 10.30 -9.11
N PHE A 134 -1.44 11.51 -9.26
CA PHE A 134 -2.54 11.84 -10.16
C PHE A 134 -2.06 12.84 -11.19
N ASP A 135 -2.25 12.53 -12.47
CA ASP A 135 -1.97 13.45 -13.56
C ASP A 135 -3.27 14.07 -14.07
N THR A 136 -3.15 15.30 -14.59
CA THR A 136 -4.25 15.94 -15.30
C THR A 136 -3.89 16.26 -16.76
N ASP A 137 -4.91 16.42 -17.61
CA ASP A 137 -4.75 16.94 -18.98
C ASP A 137 -4.85 18.47 -19.05
N ILE A 138 -4.68 19.16 -17.91
CA ILE A 138 -4.66 20.61 -17.83
C ILE A 138 -3.44 21.12 -18.62
N PRO A 139 -3.63 22.03 -19.59
CA PRO A 139 -2.55 22.49 -20.47
C PRO A 139 -1.66 23.57 -19.83
N TRP A 140 -1.66 23.68 -18.50
CA TRP A 140 -0.95 24.70 -17.72
C TRP A 140 0.08 24.05 -16.81
N THR A 141 1.07 24.83 -16.39
CA THR A 141 2.09 24.44 -15.41
C THR A 141 1.73 25.00 -14.05
N VAL A 142 2.19 24.39 -12.96
CA VAL A 142 2.12 25.03 -11.65
C VAL A 142 3.08 26.22 -11.67
N GLY A 143 2.54 27.45 -11.62
CA GLY A 143 3.37 28.65 -11.58
C GLY A 143 4.11 28.78 -10.24
N ASP A 144 5.21 29.53 -10.21
CA ASP A 144 6.07 29.68 -9.02
C ASP A 144 5.31 30.09 -7.74
N ASP A 145 4.22 30.84 -7.89
CA ASP A 145 3.38 31.32 -6.77
C ASP A 145 1.99 30.65 -6.71
N GLY A 146 1.64 29.84 -7.72
CA GLY A 146 0.30 29.27 -7.89
C GLY A 146 0.18 27.87 -7.28
N SER A 147 -0.99 27.53 -6.75
CA SER A 147 -1.30 26.15 -6.36
C SER A 147 -2.68 25.74 -6.86
N TYR A 148 -2.81 24.48 -7.27
CA TYR A 148 -4.11 23.89 -7.61
C TYR A 148 -4.59 23.01 -6.47
N MET A 149 -5.88 23.11 -6.14
CA MET A 149 -6.51 22.27 -5.12
C MET A 149 -7.94 21.95 -5.51
N PHE A 150 -8.40 20.76 -5.10
CA PHE A 150 -9.82 20.45 -5.10
C PHE A 150 -10.43 20.96 -3.78
N ASP A 151 -11.64 21.49 -3.83
CA ASP A 151 -12.35 21.97 -2.63
C ASP A 151 -12.74 20.82 -1.67
N GLU A 152 -13.03 19.65 -2.24
CA GLU A 152 -13.23 18.40 -1.53
C GLU A 152 -12.25 17.35 -2.07
N SER A 153 -11.63 16.63 -1.15
CA SER A 153 -10.76 15.49 -1.45
C SER A 153 -11.00 14.41 -0.42
N ARG A 154 -11.72 13.35 -0.81
CA ARG A 154 -12.05 12.23 0.06
C ARG A 154 -11.35 10.98 -0.43
N PHE A 155 -10.59 10.38 0.48
CA PHE A 155 -9.85 9.16 0.25
C PHE A 155 -10.34 8.10 1.23
N GLN A 156 -10.73 6.94 0.70
CA GLN A 156 -11.18 5.83 1.52
C GLN A 156 -10.43 4.56 1.14
N PHE A 157 -9.86 3.92 2.15
CA PHE A 157 -9.27 2.61 2.08
C PHE A 157 -10.22 1.59 2.68
N THR A 158 -10.55 0.55 1.93
CA THR A 158 -11.51 -0.46 2.36
C THR A 158 -10.88 -1.85 2.23
N ARG A 159 -10.86 -2.60 3.33
CA ARG A 159 -10.42 -4.01 3.35
C ARG A 159 -11.36 -4.86 2.49
N LYS A 160 -10.88 -6.04 2.08
CA LYS A 160 -11.69 -7.03 1.33
C LYS A 160 -13.01 -7.39 2.04
N ASN A 161 -13.04 -7.36 3.37
CA ASN A 161 -14.24 -7.64 4.18
C ASN A 161 -15.18 -6.42 4.35
N GLY A 162 -14.89 -5.28 3.71
CA GLY A 162 -15.66 -4.05 3.81
C GLY A 162 -15.28 -3.13 4.98
N GLY A 163 -14.35 -3.53 5.85
CA GLY A 163 -13.88 -2.69 6.94
C GLY A 163 -13.09 -1.48 6.43
N ILE A 164 -13.47 -0.28 6.88
CA ILE A 164 -12.74 0.95 6.57
C ILE A 164 -11.38 0.94 7.28
N ILE A 165 -10.34 1.38 6.56
CA ILE A 165 -9.01 1.65 7.08
C ILE A 165 -8.85 3.16 7.18
N THR A 166 -8.49 3.61 8.37
CA THR A 166 -8.28 5.02 8.71
C THR A 166 -6.79 5.32 8.73
N GLY A 167 -6.41 6.50 8.25
CA GLY A 167 -5.05 7.01 8.38
C GLY A 167 -5.02 8.50 8.04
N GLY A 168 -3.84 9.11 8.20
CA GLY A 168 -3.61 10.48 7.79
C GLY A 168 -3.42 10.54 6.28
N SER A 169 -3.87 11.63 5.66
CA SER A 169 -3.57 11.89 4.26
C SER A 169 -3.30 13.37 3.98
N GLN A 170 -2.35 13.63 3.09
CA GLN A 170 -2.09 14.96 2.53
C GLN A 170 -2.22 14.92 1.02
N PHE A 171 -2.77 15.98 0.43
CA PHE A 171 -2.99 16.08 -1.01
C PHE A 171 -2.50 17.44 -1.50
N TYR A 172 -1.53 17.45 -2.40
CA TYR A 172 -0.93 18.69 -2.92
C TYR A 172 -0.65 18.60 -4.42
N SER A 173 -0.62 19.74 -5.11
CA SER A 173 -0.25 19.85 -6.52
C SER A 173 1.25 20.13 -6.69
N TYR A 174 1.80 19.72 -7.82
CA TYR A 174 3.17 19.98 -8.24
C TYR A 174 3.27 20.03 -9.78
N ASP A 175 4.33 20.66 -10.30
CA ASP A 175 4.63 20.63 -11.73
C ASP A 175 5.36 19.34 -12.10
N ASN A 176 4.80 18.61 -13.06
CA ASN A 176 5.36 17.37 -13.58
C ASN A 176 5.64 17.53 -15.08
N ASN A 177 6.83 18.02 -15.41
CA ASN A 177 7.26 18.36 -16.77
C ASN A 177 6.24 19.23 -17.53
N GLY A 178 5.77 20.30 -16.90
CA GLY A 178 4.83 21.23 -17.49
C GLY A 178 3.38 20.74 -17.54
N LYS A 179 3.02 19.79 -16.69
CA LYS A 179 1.64 19.40 -16.40
C LYS A 179 1.36 19.60 -14.91
N VAL A 180 0.10 19.92 -14.60
CA VAL A 180 -0.38 19.88 -13.21
C VAL A 180 -0.61 18.43 -12.80
N SER A 181 0.20 17.96 -11.86
CA SER A 181 0.00 16.68 -11.18
C SER A 181 -0.28 16.90 -9.70
N PHE A 182 -0.84 15.89 -9.06
CA PHE A 182 -1.14 15.88 -7.64
C PHE A 182 -0.54 14.63 -7.00
N MET A 183 -0.12 14.78 -5.74
CA MET A 183 0.35 13.68 -4.92
C MET A 183 -0.59 13.52 -3.73
N LEU A 184 -1.17 12.32 -3.60
CA LEU A 184 -1.78 11.88 -2.36
C LEU A 184 -0.74 11.10 -1.57
N TYR A 185 -0.45 11.57 -0.38
CA TYR A 185 0.30 10.83 0.60
C TYR A 185 -0.65 10.29 1.67
N ALA A 186 -0.59 8.99 1.96
CA ALA A 186 -1.38 8.35 3.00
C ALA A 186 -0.49 7.54 3.94
N VAL A 187 -0.61 7.79 5.24
CA VAL A 187 0.21 7.20 6.31
C VAL A 187 -0.61 6.72 7.48
N GLY A 188 -0.04 5.78 8.23
CA GLY A 188 -0.74 5.12 9.34
C GLY A 188 -1.93 4.29 8.88
N VAL A 189 -1.91 3.81 7.64
CA VAL A 189 -3.01 3.05 7.05
C VAL A 189 -2.69 1.56 7.17
N GLU A 190 -3.06 0.96 8.30
CA GLU A 190 -2.68 -0.43 8.60
C GLU A 190 -3.30 -1.44 7.61
N LYS A 191 -2.45 -2.26 6.98
CA LYS A 191 -2.86 -3.35 6.05
C LYS A 191 -3.53 -2.84 4.77
N ILE A 192 -2.98 -1.81 4.11
CA ILE A 192 -3.48 -1.33 2.80
C ILE A 192 -3.17 -2.25 1.62
N ASN A 193 -2.33 -3.27 1.81
CA ASN A 193 -2.11 -4.29 0.79
C ASN A 193 -3.46 -4.92 0.42
N ARG A 194 -3.84 -4.87 -0.86
CA ARG A 194 -5.15 -5.36 -1.37
C ARG A 194 -6.37 -4.61 -0.88
N ALA A 195 -6.21 -3.45 -0.25
CA ALA A 195 -7.32 -2.55 0.01
C ALA A 195 -7.90 -2.01 -1.30
N ASN A 196 -9.22 -1.88 -1.36
CA ASN A 196 -9.87 -1.05 -2.35
C ASN A 196 -9.65 0.41 -1.96
N VAL A 197 -9.09 1.19 -2.87
CA VAL A 197 -8.95 2.63 -2.76
C VAL A 197 -10.07 3.27 -3.55
N THR A 198 -10.80 4.17 -2.90
CA THR A 198 -11.78 5.05 -3.54
C THR A 198 -11.36 6.49 -3.31
N VAL A 199 -11.36 7.27 -4.38
CA VAL A 199 -10.99 8.68 -4.37
C VAL A 199 -12.13 9.48 -5.00
N CYS A 200 -12.61 10.48 -4.28
CA CYS A 200 -13.62 11.42 -4.73
C CYS A 200 -13.03 12.84 -4.60
N LEU A 201 -12.93 13.54 -5.73
CA LEU A 201 -12.42 14.90 -5.82
C LEU A 201 -13.57 15.80 -6.26
N GLY A 202 -13.76 16.93 -5.57
CA GLY A 202 -14.77 17.94 -5.88
C GLY A 202 -14.30 18.91 -6.96
N ASP A 203 -14.76 20.17 -6.87
CA ASP A 203 -14.45 21.23 -7.82
C ASP A 203 -12.96 21.61 -7.78
N LEU A 204 -12.39 21.92 -8.94
CA LEU A 204 -10.98 22.27 -9.07
C LEU A 204 -10.78 23.79 -9.06
N TYR A 205 -9.88 24.26 -8.20
CA TYR A 205 -9.53 25.66 -8.05
C TYR A 205 -8.04 25.93 -8.29
N GLU A 206 -7.76 27.13 -8.79
CA GLU A 206 -6.44 27.75 -8.87
C GLU A 206 -6.32 28.83 -7.79
N TYR A 207 -5.23 28.82 -7.05
CA TYR A 207 -4.93 29.82 -6.03
C TYR A 207 -3.65 30.56 -6.42
N GLU A 208 -3.71 31.89 -6.46
CA GLU A 208 -2.54 32.75 -6.76
C GLU A 208 -1.52 32.82 -5.60
N SER A 209 -1.91 32.38 -4.41
CA SER A 209 -1.06 32.25 -3.23
C SER A 209 -1.74 31.38 -2.17
N VAL A 210 -0.94 30.81 -1.26
CA VAL A 210 -1.45 30.03 -0.12
C VAL A 210 -2.36 30.91 0.75
N GLY A 211 -3.64 30.54 0.84
CA GLY A 211 -4.67 31.27 1.60
C GLY A 211 -5.37 32.41 0.84
N GLY A 212 -5.09 32.57 -0.46
CA GLY A 212 -5.81 33.50 -1.34
C GLY A 212 -7.22 33.03 -1.70
N ALA A 213 -7.96 33.88 -2.41
CA ALA A 213 -9.25 33.49 -2.99
C ALA A 213 -9.01 32.56 -4.19
N GLY A 214 -9.60 31.36 -4.15
CA GLY A 214 -9.53 30.40 -5.25
C GLY A 214 -10.35 30.85 -6.46
N LYS A 215 -9.77 30.74 -7.64
CA LYS A 215 -10.46 30.87 -8.93
C LYS A 215 -10.91 29.48 -9.37
N LEU A 216 -12.21 29.28 -9.48
CA LEU A 216 -12.81 28.05 -9.99
C LEU A 216 -12.37 27.82 -11.44
N LEU A 217 -11.79 26.64 -11.71
CA LEU A 217 -11.34 26.23 -13.03
C LEU A 217 -12.31 25.27 -13.70
N SER A 218 -12.85 24.33 -12.93
CA SER A 218 -13.81 23.33 -13.41
C SER A 218 -14.71 22.91 -12.26
N GLU A 219 -16.01 22.90 -12.53
CA GLU A 219 -17.00 22.28 -11.63
C GLU A 219 -17.05 20.77 -11.94
N GLY A 220 -17.22 19.93 -10.92
CA GLY A 220 -17.38 18.50 -11.15
C GLY A 220 -16.98 17.61 -9.97
N GLU A 221 -17.29 16.33 -10.11
CA GLU A 221 -16.87 15.30 -9.16
C GLU A 221 -16.13 14.17 -9.89
N TRP A 222 -14.85 14.00 -9.59
CA TRP A 222 -14.03 12.92 -10.15
C TRP A 222 -14.00 11.74 -9.18
N ASN A 223 -14.43 10.57 -9.67
CA ASN A 223 -14.54 9.36 -8.87
C ASN A 223 -13.67 8.24 -9.43
N LEU A 224 -12.60 7.92 -8.70
CA LEU A 224 -11.66 6.87 -9.07
C LEU A 224 -11.71 5.72 -8.06
N SER A 225 -11.60 4.48 -8.55
CA SER A 225 -11.47 3.31 -7.69
C SER A 225 -10.57 2.25 -8.30
N TRP A 226 -9.71 1.68 -7.44
CA TRP A 226 -8.83 0.57 -7.77
C TRP A 226 -8.53 -0.28 -6.54
N THR A 227 -7.79 -1.37 -6.74
CA THR A 227 -7.30 -2.22 -5.66
C THR A 227 -5.78 -2.11 -5.63
N ASN A 228 -5.21 -1.87 -4.46
CA ASN A 228 -3.77 -1.88 -4.27
C ASN A 228 -3.20 -3.29 -4.39
N TYR A 229 -2.05 -3.46 -5.01
CA TYR A 229 -1.38 -4.76 -5.14
C TYR A 229 0.10 -4.67 -4.82
N TYR A 230 0.45 -4.10 -3.66
CA TYR A 230 1.83 -4.14 -3.17
C TYR A 230 2.23 -5.57 -2.80
N ALA A 231 3.45 -5.95 -3.18
CA ALA A 231 4.08 -7.15 -2.68
C ALA A 231 4.45 -6.96 -1.20
N PRO A 232 4.50 -8.03 -0.40
CA PRO A 232 5.07 -7.95 0.94
C PRO A 232 6.59 -7.73 0.82
N ASN A 233 7.03 -6.47 0.91
CA ASN A 233 8.43 -6.05 0.95
C ASN A 233 8.81 -5.46 2.33
N THR A 234 8.07 -5.87 3.36
CA THR A 234 8.23 -5.37 4.72
C THR A 234 8.92 -6.42 5.58
N ILE A 235 10.02 -6.05 6.23
CA ILE A 235 10.68 -6.85 7.24
C ILE A 235 10.03 -6.56 8.59
N THR A 236 9.64 -7.61 9.31
CA THR A 236 9.09 -7.49 10.67
C THR A 236 10.08 -8.02 11.71
N ARG A 237 10.25 -7.27 12.80
CA ARG A 237 11.13 -7.60 13.93
C ARG A 237 10.40 -7.36 15.25
N TYR A 238 10.79 -8.12 16.28
CA TYR A 238 10.17 -8.10 17.59
C TYR A 238 11.24 -7.90 18.67
N PRO A 239 11.82 -6.69 18.78
CA PRO A 239 13.01 -6.47 19.60
C PRO A 239 12.73 -6.62 21.10
N MET A 240 11.47 -6.44 21.54
CA MET A 240 11.07 -6.55 22.94
C MET A 240 11.98 -5.68 23.84
N ALA A 241 12.04 -4.38 23.52
CA ALA A 241 12.98 -3.43 24.12
C ALA A 241 12.24 -2.24 24.73
N LEU A 242 12.80 -1.65 25.78
CA LEU A 242 12.21 -0.49 26.46
C LEU A 242 12.82 0.82 25.95
N ALA A 243 12.03 1.78 25.45
CA ALA A 243 12.45 3.14 25.06
C ALA A 243 11.54 4.18 25.75
N ASP A 244 12.09 5.03 26.62
CA ASP A 244 11.35 6.05 27.39
C ASP A 244 10.04 5.55 28.03
N ASP A 245 10.13 4.40 28.70
CA ASP A 245 9.02 3.66 29.34
C ASP A 245 8.02 2.98 28.40
N ILE A 246 8.26 3.03 27.09
CA ILE A 246 7.47 2.34 26.08
C ILE A 246 8.17 1.01 25.75
N TRP A 247 7.45 -0.09 25.94
CA TRP A 247 7.91 -1.41 25.55
C TRP A 247 7.66 -1.62 24.06
N ILE A 248 8.69 -1.45 23.25
CA ILE A 248 8.66 -1.66 21.80
C ILE A 248 8.51 -3.16 21.52
N GLN A 249 7.36 -3.53 20.97
CA GLN A 249 6.99 -4.91 20.70
C GLN A 249 7.32 -5.31 19.27
N LYS A 250 7.15 -4.38 18.33
CA LYS A 250 7.23 -4.67 16.91
C LYS A 250 7.80 -3.49 16.16
N ILE A 251 8.68 -3.78 15.21
CA ILE A 251 9.18 -2.84 14.22
C ILE A 251 8.94 -3.49 12.85
N GLU A 252 8.24 -2.80 11.96
CA GLU A 252 8.11 -3.16 10.56
C GLU A 252 8.86 -2.11 9.73
N MET A 253 9.74 -2.55 8.83
CA MET A 253 10.50 -1.67 7.95
C MET A 253 10.26 -2.08 6.51
N SER A 254 10.08 -1.10 5.65
CA SER A 254 10.06 -1.24 4.20
C SER A 254 11.09 -0.27 3.61
N PRO A 255 11.30 -0.27 2.29
CA PRO A 255 12.15 0.75 1.64
C PRO A 255 11.64 2.19 1.80
N VAL A 256 10.36 2.40 2.16
CA VAL A 256 9.73 3.73 2.18
C VAL A 256 9.24 4.15 3.57
N SER A 257 9.09 3.23 4.52
CA SER A 257 8.62 3.57 5.87
C SER A 257 9.15 2.67 6.98
N VAL A 258 9.03 3.18 8.20
CA VAL A 258 9.16 2.43 9.45
C VAL A 258 7.85 2.54 10.23
N TYR A 259 7.31 1.40 10.63
CA TYR A 259 6.23 1.29 11.60
C TYR A 259 6.75 0.71 12.91
N VAL A 260 6.35 1.34 14.02
CA VAL A 260 6.68 0.89 15.36
C VAL A 260 5.43 0.73 16.19
N GLU A 261 5.34 -0.41 16.88
CA GLU A 261 4.31 -0.70 17.86
C GLU A 261 4.95 -0.87 19.23
N GLY A 262 4.41 -0.15 20.22
CA GLY A 262 4.86 -0.20 21.60
C GLY A 262 3.73 -0.22 22.60
N VAL A 263 4.05 -0.59 23.84
CA VAL A 263 3.11 -0.58 24.98
C VAL A 263 3.68 0.22 26.12
N ALA A 264 2.97 1.25 26.57
CA ALA A 264 3.37 2.04 27.74
C ALA A 264 2.44 1.82 28.94
N PRO A 265 2.92 2.02 30.18
CA PRO A 265 2.07 1.96 31.37
C PRO A 265 1.00 3.06 31.33
N ARG A 266 -0.22 2.73 31.80
CA ARG A 266 -1.43 3.60 31.79
C ARG A 266 -1.30 4.96 32.50
N SER A 267 -0.18 5.22 33.18
CA SER A 267 0.00 6.36 34.07
C SER A 267 0.64 7.59 33.45
N LYS A 268 1.18 7.52 32.21
CA LYS A 268 1.71 8.71 31.53
C LYS A 268 0.56 9.55 30.96
N GLU A 269 0.68 10.87 31.10
CA GLU A 269 -0.21 11.82 30.42
C GLU A 269 -0.14 11.59 28.90
N MET A 270 -1.27 11.73 28.22
CA MET A 270 -1.57 11.23 26.85
C MET A 270 -0.75 11.86 25.70
N GLN A 271 0.48 12.35 25.90
CA GLN A 271 1.17 13.20 24.92
C GLN A 271 2.48 12.66 24.33
N GLU A 272 2.97 11.48 24.71
CA GLU A 272 4.21 10.96 24.12
C GLU A 272 3.88 10.05 22.93
N PHE A 273 4.09 10.55 21.70
CA PHE A 273 4.19 9.68 20.53
C PHE A 273 5.47 8.86 20.62
N VAL A 274 5.51 7.72 19.93
CA VAL A 274 6.77 6.99 19.72
C VAL A 274 7.52 7.72 18.61
N ASP A 275 8.54 8.49 18.97
CA ASP A 275 9.39 9.20 18.03
C ASP A 275 10.44 8.23 17.48
N VAL A 276 10.43 8.05 16.17
CA VAL A 276 11.42 7.25 15.46
C VAL A 276 12.32 8.24 14.76
N GLU A 277 13.56 8.36 15.24
CA GLU A 277 14.45 9.47 14.86
C GLU A 277 15.32 9.10 13.65
N GLU A 278 15.91 7.90 13.69
CA GLU A 278 16.87 7.45 12.68
C GLU A 278 16.91 5.91 12.61
N VAL A 279 17.27 5.41 11.44
CA VAL A 279 17.73 4.04 11.21
C VAL A 279 19.20 4.03 10.83
N LYS A 280 19.88 2.94 11.17
CA LYS A 280 21.30 2.76 10.87
C LYS A 280 21.53 1.45 10.14
N LEU A 281 22.36 1.50 9.11
CA LEU A 281 22.71 0.36 8.27
C LEU A 281 24.01 -0.33 8.73
N GLU A 282 24.27 -1.53 8.20
CA GLU A 282 25.48 -2.31 8.45
C GLU A 282 26.77 -1.54 8.11
N ASP A 283 26.74 -0.71 7.07
CA ASP A 283 27.87 0.11 6.63
C ASP A 283 28.12 1.36 7.50
N GLY A 284 27.22 1.62 8.46
CA GLY A 284 27.26 2.76 9.37
C GLY A 284 26.52 4.00 8.87
N THR A 285 25.87 3.95 7.70
CA THR A 285 24.99 5.01 7.19
C THR A 285 23.84 5.24 8.17
N ILE A 286 23.51 6.51 8.42
CA ILE A 286 22.40 6.94 9.27
C ILE A 286 21.37 7.63 8.38
N ILE A 287 20.12 7.18 8.46
CA ILE A 287 19.00 7.74 7.72
C ILE A 287 18.02 8.29 8.74
N PHE A 288 17.79 9.59 8.68
CA PHE A 288 16.82 10.25 9.54
C PHE A 288 15.40 9.92 9.10
N CYS A 289 14.48 9.90 10.04
CA CYS A 289 13.06 9.69 9.80
C CYS A 289 12.30 11.01 9.95
N ARG A 290 11.32 11.23 9.08
CA ARG A 290 10.43 12.40 9.06
C ARG A 290 8.96 11.97 9.09
N GLU A 291 8.12 12.98 9.29
CA GLU A 291 6.67 12.89 9.20
C GLU A 291 6.07 11.82 10.11
N LEU A 292 6.00 12.16 11.38
CA LEU A 292 5.39 11.32 12.39
C LEU A 292 3.86 11.36 12.27
N THR A 293 3.27 10.22 11.93
CA THR A 293 1.87 9.96 12.27
C THR A 293 1.81 8.86 13.28
N GLY A 294 0.98 9.03 14.30
CA GLY A 294 0.92 8.09 15.41
C GLY A 294 -0.35 8.27 16.20
N GLY A 295 -0.67 7.24 16.96
CA GLY A 295 -1.90 7.19 17.72
C GLY A 295 -1.76 6.36 18.97
N ILE A 296 -2.62 6.66 19.93
CA ILE A 296 -2.79 5.84 21.12
C ILE A 296 -4.02 4.97 20.91
N LYS A 297 -3.82 3.66 20.84
CA LYS A 297 -4.89 2.68 20.80
C LYS A 297 -5.14 2.14 22.21
N ASN A 298 -6.38 2.28 22.68
CA ASN A 298 -6.83 1.80 23.99
C ASN A 298 -5.99 2.26 25.20
N ASN A 299 -5.42 3.47 25.16
CA ASN A 299 -4.64 4.11 26.24
C ASN A 299 -3.39 3.32 26.71
N MET A 300 -2.89 2.39 25.91
CA MET A 300 -1.73 1.56 26.26
C MET A 300 -0.85 1.24 25.06
N PHE A 301 -1.43 1.13 23.87
CA PHE A 301 -0.71 0.80 22.66
C PHE A 301 -0.36 2.10 21.94
N TYR A 302 0.91 2.26 21.64
CA TYR A 302 1.46 3.39 20.91
C TYR A 302 1.90 2.88 19.55
N GLU A 303 1.42 3.57 18.52
CA GLU A 303 1.74 3.27 17.13
C GLU A 303 2.42 4.52 16.55
N SER A 304 3.50 4.30 15.82
CA SER A 304 4.22 5.36 15.11
C SER A 304 4.54 4.88 13.71
N PHE A 305 4.34 5.78 12.75
CA PHE A 305 4.63 5.63 11.35
C PHE A 305 5.46 6.82 10.93
N VAL A 306 6.64 6.54 10.40
CA VAL A 306 7.55 7.54 9.87
C VAL A 306 8.03 7.12 8.50
N THR A 307 8.44 8.09 7.70
CA THR A 307 9.05 7.89 6.39
C THR A 307 10.48 8.38 6.45
N TYR A 308 11.36 7.84 5.62
CA TYR A 308 12.76 8.26 5.68
C TYR A 308 12.95 9.67 5.09
N GLU A 309 13.98 10.40 5.50
CA GLU A 309 14.34 11.67 4.85
C GLU A 309 15.03 11.44 3.50
N ASP A 310 15.79 10.35 3.39
CA ASP A 310 16.51 9.97 2.18
C ASP A 310 16.30 8.48 1.89
N TRP A 311 15.41 8.21 0.95
CA TRP A 311 15.00 6.85 0.61
C TRP A 311 16.07 6.16 -0.27
N ASN A 312 17.01 6.91 -0.87
CA ASN A 312 18.01 6.40 -1.81
C ASN A 312 19.05 5.45 -1.19
N SER A 313 19.07 5.31 0.12
CA SER A 313 20.08 4.51 0.82
C SER A 313 19.48 3.34 1.59
N VAL A 314 18.16 3.17 1.59
CA VAL A 314 17.52 2.15 2.44
C VAL A 314 17.56 0.79 1.74
N ASP A 315 18.55 -0.03 2.10
CA ASP A 315 18.39 -1.49 2.02
C ASP A 315 17.87 -1.98 3.38
N VAL A 316 16.62 -2.45 3.39
CA VAL A 316 15.94 -2.88 4.62
C VAL A 316 16.65 -4.07 5.27
N GLU A 317 17.29 -4.93 4.47
CA GLU A 317 18.04 -6.08 4.98
C GLU A 317 19.35 -5.66 5.66
N GLU A 318 19.88 -4.48 5.34
CA GLU A 318 21.08 -3.92 5.97
C GLU A 318 20.77 -3.09 7.24
N ILE A 319 19.50 -2.91 7.61
CA ILE A 319 19.15 -2.15 8.83
C ILE A 319 19.54 -2.96 10.08
N VAL A 320 20.47 -2.42 10.87
CA VAL A 320 20.96 -3.04 12.11
C VAL A 320 20.37 -2.44 13.38
N SER A 321 19.96 -1.17 13.35
CA SER A 321 19.36 -0.52 14.51
C SER A 321 18.39 0.59 14.15
N VAL A 322 17.40 0.81 15.01
CA VAL A 322 16.46 1.93 14.95
C VAL A 322 16.57 2.73 16.25
N LYS A 323 16.66 4.05 16.16
CA LYS A 323 16.66 4.94 17.33
C LYS A 323 15.26 5.45 17.60
N ILE A 324 14.75 5.14 18.78
CA ILE A 324 13.38 5.42 19.21
C ILE A 324 13.41 6.15 20.55
N ASN A 325 12.81 7.33 20.64
CA ASN A 325 12.84 8.21 21.82
C ASN A 325 14.25 8.28 22.45
N GLY A 326 15.25 8.64 21.65
CA GLY A 326 16.65 8.77 22.05
C GLY A 326 17.41 7.46 22.26
N LYS A 327 16.75 6.30 22.16
CA LYS A 327 17.36 5.00 22.43
C LYS A 327 17.57 4.16 21.17
N GLU A 328 18.80 3.73 20.93
CA GLU A 328 19.16 2.77 19.88
C GLU A 328 18.67 1.35 20.27
N ILE A 329 17.92 0.71 19.36
CA ILE A 329 17.38 -0.64 19.49
C ILE A 329 17.94 -1.49 18.35
N SER A 330 18.60 -2.60 18.69
CA SER A 330 19.14 -3.56 17.72
C SER A 330 18.03 -4.34 17.01
N ILE A 331 18.27 -4.69 15.74
CA ILE A 331 17.30 -5.28 14.79
C ILE A 331 17.72 -6.72 14.40
N ASP A 332 18.48 -7.38 15.28
CA ASP A 332 18.95 -8.78 15.14
C ASP A 332 17.82 -9.83 15.04
#